data_AF-A0A5Z0H0Y6-F1
#
_entry.id   AF-A0A5Z0H0Y6-F1
#
_cell.length_a   1.000
_cell.length_b   1.000
_cell.length_c   1.000
_cell.angle_alpha   90.00
_cell.angle_beta   90.00
_cell.angle_gamma   90.00
#
_symmetry.space_group_name_H-M   'P 1'
#
loop_
_entity.id
_entity.type
_entity.pdbx_description
1 polymer ?
#
loop_
_entity_poly.entity_id
_entity_poly.type
_entity_poly.pdbx_seq_one_letter_code
_entity_poly.pdbx_strand_id
1 'polypeptide(L)' 'IKFSQENKNFIHYNYVFLSLNGNFKDLLNFIQNLENLPIALKIDKIKLYNTQGLKLKLDLMFKFVNL' A
#
# COMPACT_ATOMS: atom_id res chain seq x y z
N ILE A 1 28.42 6.80 16.94
CA ILE A 1 28.20 6.83 15.48
C ILE A 1 28.10 8.30 15.07
N LYS A 2 29.04 8.80 14.26
CA LYS A 2 29.03 10.18 13.75
C LYS A 2 28.12 10.23 12.52
N PHE A 3 27.08 11.06 12.56
CA PHE A 3 26.21 11.32 11.43
C PHE A 3 26.81 12.47 10.61
N SER A 4 27.36 12.18 9.43
CA SER A 4 27.74 13.21 8.46
C SER A 4 26.49 13.79 7.81
N GLN A 5 26.31 15.10 7.94
CA GLN A 5 25.27 15.89 7.28
C GLN A 5 25.50 15.89 5.76
N GLU A 6 24.96 14.89 5.07
CA GLU A 6 24.62 15.06 3.65
C GLU A 6 23.16 15.50 3.57
N ASN A 7 22.98 16.74 3.12
CA ASN A 7 21.70 17.33 2.71
C ASN A 7 20.98 16.40 1.73
N LYS A 8 20.08 15.56 2.25
CA LYS A 8 18.99 14.98 1.49
C LYS A 8 17.74 15.38 2.25
N ASN A 9 16.86 16.14 1.61
CA ASN A 9 15.49 16.29 2.05
C ASN A 9 14.88 14.87 2.12
N PHE A 10 15.06 14.19 3.25
CA PHE A 10 14.41 12.93 3.53
C PHE A 10 12.95 13.28 3.79
N ILE A 11 12.18 13.34 2.71
CA ILE A 11 10.73 13.23 2.80
C ILE A 11 10.50 11.87 3.44
N HIS A 12 10.23 11.85 4.75
CA HIS A 12 9.91 10.64 5.48
C HIS A 12 8.55 10.17 4.99
N TYR A 13 8.58 9.23 4.06
CA TYR A 13 7.38 8.58 3.60
C TYR A 13 7.02 7.48 4.59
N ASN A 14 5.92 7.68 5.30
CA ASN A 14 5.35 6.61 6.11
C ASN A 14 4.72 5.60 5.16
N TYR A 15 5.25 4.38 5.17
CA TYR A 15 4.73 3.27 4.38
C TYR A 15 3.90 2.33 5.25
N VAL A 16 2.73 1.96 4.76
CA VAL A 16 1.89 0.92 5.38
C VAL A 16 1.75 -0.23 4.41
N PHE A 17 1.95 -1.44 4.92
CA PHE A 17 1.77 -2.67 4.16
C PHE A 17 0.52 -3.38 4.62
N LEU A 18 -0.34 -3.75 3.69
CA LEU A 18 -1.55 -4.52 3.95
C LEU A 18 -1.55 -5.79 3.10
N SER A 19 -1.95 -6.91 3.69
CA SER A 19 -2.03 -8.20 3.01
C SER A 19 -3.39 -8.83 3.28
N LEU A 20 -4.14 -9.13 2.23
CA LEU A 20 -5.52 -9.63 2.29
C LEU A 20 -5.68 -10.88 1.45
N ASN A 21 -6.48 -11.83 1.93
CA ASN A 21 -6.91 -12.99 1.16
C ASN A 21 -8.41 -12.86 0.86
N GLY A 22 -8.82 -13.16 -0.37
CA GLY A 22 -10.22 -13.07 -0.76
C GLY A 22 -10.50 -13.65 -2.14
N ASN A 23 -11.76 -13.66 -2.54
CA ASN A 23 -12.11 -13.87 -3.94
C ASN A 23 -11.89 -12.56 -4.75
N PHE A 24 -11.93 -12.65 -6.08
CA PHE A 24 -11.70 -11.48 -6.95
C PHE A 24 -12.67 -10.33 -6.69
N LYS A 25 -13.97 -10.62 -6.48
CA LYS A 25 -15.00 -9.60 -6.29
C LYS A 25 -14.76 -8.79 -5.01
N ASP A 26 -14.45 -9.46 -3.92
CA ASP A 26 -14.25 -8.80 -2.63
C ASP A 26 -12.98 -7.94 -2.63
N LEU A 27 -11.90 -8.43 -3.25
CA LEU A 27 -10.65 -7.69 -3.38
C LEU A 27 -10.80 -6.48 -4.31
N LEU A 28 -11.55 -6.61 -5.41
CA LEU A 28 -11.85 -5.49 -6.30
C LEU A 28 -12.65 -4.40 -5.58
N ASN A 29 -13.71 -4.80 -4.87
CA ASN A 29 -14.51 -3.86 -4.06
C ASN A 29 -13.65 -3.15 -3.01
N PHE A 30 -12.71 -3.86 -2.39
CA PHE A 30 -11.80 -3.28 -1.41
C PHE A 30 -10.89 -2.21 -2.02
N ILE A 31 -10.27 -2.48 -3.19
CA ILE A 31 -9.41 -1.51 -3.88
C ILE A 31 -10.20 -0.28 -4.31
N GLN A 32 -11.40 -0.46 -4.86
CA GLN A 32 -12.27 0.65 -5.26
C GLN A 32 -12.68 1.53 -4.08
N ASN A 33 -12.99 0.92 -2.94
CA ASN A 33 -13.29 1.67 -1.72
C ASN A 33 -12.08 2.44 -1.19
N LEU A 34 -10.87 1.89 -1.31
CA LEU A 34 -9.63 2.58 -0.93
C LEU A 34 -9.37 3.81 -1.80
N GLU A 35 -9.59 3.75 -3.11
CA GLU A 35 -9.42 4.90 -4.01
C GLU A 35 -10.38 6.05 -3.68
N ASN A 36 -11.55 5.73 -3.10
CA ASN A 36 -12.55 6.71 -2.69
C ASN A 36 -12.35 7.27 -1.27
N LEU A 37 -11.34 6.81 -0.51
CA LEU A 37 -11.10 7.32 0.83
C LEU A 37 -10.53 8.75 0.78
N PRO A 38 -11.08 9.70 1.55
CA PRO A 38 -10.58 11.07 1.65
C PRO A 38 -9.34 11.14 2.56
N ILE A 39 -8.34 10.29 2.31
CA ILE A 39 -7.11 10.21 3.08
C ILE A 39 -5.95 10.47 2.13
N ALA A 40 -4.89 11.15 2.60
CA ALA A 40 -3.63 11.35 1.88
C ALA A 40 -2.81 10.05 1.74
N LEU A 41 -3.48 8.93 1.45
CA LEU A 41 -2.91 7.61 1.21
C LEU A 41 -2.82 7.39 -0.29
N LYS A 42 -1.61 7.41 -0.83
CA LYS A 42 -1.37 7.00 -2.21
C LYS A 42 -0.98 5.53 -2.23
N ILE A 43 -1.63 4.74 -3.07
CA ILE A 43 -1.18 3.37 -3.34
C ILE A 43 0.14 3.47 -4.12
N ASP A 44 1.21 2.93 -3.56
CA ASP A 44 2.54 2.91 -4.17
C ASP A 44 2.74 1.61 -4.97
N LYS A 45 2.32 0.47 -4.42
CA LYS A 45 2.43 -0.84 -5.08
C LYS A 45 1.25 -1.74 -4.78
N ILE A 46 0.88 -2.53 -5.79
CA ILE A 46 -0.12 -3.59 -5.72
C ILE A 46 0.51 -4.88 -6.23
N LYS A 47 0.37 -5.97 -5.47
CA LYS A 47 0.68 -7.33 -5.94
C LYS A 47 -0.54 -8.21 -5.72
N LEU A 48 -0.95 -8.91 -6.77
CA LEU A 48 -2.05 -9.86 -6.73
C LEU A 48 -1.54 -11.22 -7.18
N TYR A 49 -1.80 -12.26 -6.41
CA TYR A 49 -1.37 -13.62 -6.74
C TYR A 49 -2.41 -14.64 -6.32
N ASN A 50 -2.52 -15.72 -7.10
CA ASN A 50 -3.33 -16.87 -6.73
C ASN A 50 -2.65 -17.61 -5.58
N THR A 51 -3.41 -18.02 -4.57
CA THR A 51 -2.89 -18.85 -3.49
C THR A 51 -3.21 -20.31 -3.75
N GLN A 52 -4.49 -20.69 -3.66
CA GLN A 52 -5.01 -22.01 -3.99
C GLN A 52 -6.46 -21.91 -4.50
N GLY A 53 -6.75 -22.54 -5.65
CA GLY A 53 -8.08 -22.53 -6.26
C GLY A 53 -8.46 -21.14 -6.82
N LEU A 54 -9.65 -20.65 -6.47
CA LEU A 54 -10.17 -19.33 -6.87
C LEU A 54 -9.86 -18.23 -5.83
N LYS A 55 -9.03 -18.52 -4.82
CA LYS A 55 -8.61 -17.55 -3.81
C LYS A 55 -7.39 -16.77 -4.27
N LEU A 56 -7.41 -15.48 -4.00
CA LEU A 56 -6.37 -14.53 -4.33
C LEU A 56 -5.80 -13.92 -3.05
N LYS A 57 -4.54 -13.54 -3.10
CA LYS A 57 -3.88 -12.72 -2.10
C LYS A 57 -3.48 -11.39 -2.72
N LEU A 58 -3.83 -10.31 -2.03
CA LEU A 58 -3.58 -8.94 -2.40
C LEU A 58 -2.62 -8.32 -1.38
N ASP A 59 -1.45 -7.93 -1.83
CA ASP A 59 -0.52 -7.12 -1.05
C ASP A 59 -0.51 -5.68 -1.57
N LEU A 60 -0.76 -4.73 -0.67
CA LEU A 60 -0.77 -3.30 -0.94
C LEU A 60 0.32 -2.61 -0.12
N MET A 61 1.00 -1.67 -0.76
CA MET A 61 1.91 -0.74 -0.11
C MET A 61 1.35 0.65 -0.29
N PHE A 62 1.03 1.30 0.81
CA PHE A 62 0.56 2.68 0.83
C PHE A 62 1.66 3.61 1.27
N LYS A 63 1.58 4.84 0.79
CA LYS A 63 2.47 5.94 1.12
C LYS A 63 1.63 7.10 1.61
N PHE A 64 1.87 7.54 2.83
CA PHE A 64 1.28 8.79 3.30
C PHE A 64 2.01 9.96 2.67
N VAL A 65 1.23 10.88 2.10
CA VAL A 65 1.72 12.21 1.75
C VAL A 65 1.38 13.09 2.95
N ASN A 66 2.39 13.48 3.73
CA ASN A 66 2.18 14.56 4.71
C ASN A 66 1.77 15.80 3.92
N LEU A 67 0.57 16.31 4.18
CA LEU A 67 0.10 17.62 3.72
C LEU A 67 0.83 18.73 4.48
#